data_AF-A0A2L2YT91-F1
#
_entry.id   AF-A0A2L2YT91-F1
#
_cell.length_a   1.000
_cell.length_b   1.000
_cell.length_c   1.000
_cell.angle_alpha   90.00
_cell.angle_beta   90.00
_cell.angle_gamma   90.00
#
_symmetry.space_group_name_H-M   'P 1'
#
loop_
_entity.id
_entity.type
_entity.pdbx_description
1 polymer ?
#
loop_
_entity_poly.entity_id
_entity_poly.type
_entity_poly.pdbx_seq_one_letter_code
_entity_poly.pdbx_strand_id
1 'polypeptide(L)'
;IAGFITGHYHFRKHLHRLGLFEQEPICRKCREEVESAHHILYECDALALTRLTTLGNPYPKELHLNSIKGLSDYINKVGDSRQWNLEKLGLEHGTKYNICKGATYLTSSSKKKKKKKFD
;
A
#
# COMPACT_ATOMS: atom_id res chain seq x y z
N ILE A 1 -4.15 -8.61 -13.41
CA ILE A 1 -5.02 -8.02 -12.36
C ILE A 1 -5.79 -9.09 -11.59
N ALA A 2 -6.64 -9.91 -12.23
CA ALA A 2 -7.45 -10.91 -11.54
C ALA A 2 -6.65 -11.86 -10.62
N GLY A 3 -5.56 -12.47 -11.10
CA GLY A 3 -4.71 -13.36 -10.28
C GLY A 3 -4.11 -12.67 -9.04
N PHE A 4 -3.83 -11.37 -9.11
CA PHE A 4 -3.36 -10.61 -7.95
C PHE A 4 -4.45 -10.46 -6.89
N ILE A 5 -5.68 -10.16 -7.32
CA ILE A 5 -6.83 -9.99 -6.43
C ILE A 5 -7.24 -11.32 -5.80
N THR A 6 -7.25 -12.41 -6.58
CA THR A 6 -7.64 -13.74 -6.10
C THR A 6 -6.52 -14.48 -5.37
N GLY A 7 -5.32 -13.90 -5.27
CA GLY A 7 -4.19 -14.51 -4.58
C GLY A 7 -3.40 -15.57 -5.35
N HIS A 8 -3.71 -15.77 -6.63
CA HIS A 8 -2.95 -16.61 -7.57
C HIS A 8 -1.87 -15.79 -8.27
N TYR A 9 -1.00 -15.19 -7.47
CA TYR A 9 0.14 -14.41 -7.93
C TYR A 9 1.38 -14.83 -7.14
N HIS A 10 2.53 -14.21 -7.40
CA HIS A 10 3.81 -14.49 -6.74
C HIS A 10 3.85 -14.03 -5.27
N PHE A 11 2.76 -14.17 -4.53
CA PHE A 11 2.72 -13.99 -3.08
C PHE A 11 3.40 -15.18 -2.41
N ARG A 12 4.25 -14.94 -1.41
CA ARG A 12 4.93 -16.04 -0.70
C ARG A 12 3.96 -17.04 -0.08
N LYS A 13 2.79 -16.62 0.43
CA LYS A 13 1.76 -17.55 0.93
C LYS A 13 1.27 -18.52 -0.14
N HIS A 14 1.11 -18.04 -1.38
CA HIS A 14 0.66 -18.89 -2.49
C HIS A 14 1.78 -19.85 -2.92
N LEU A 15 3.00 -19.34 -3.10
CA LEU A 15 4.17 -20.16 -3.48
C LEU A 15 4.50 -21.21 -2.42
N HIS A 16 4.40 -20.87 -1.14
CA HIS A 16 4.60 -21.79 -0.02
C HIS A 16 3.58 -22.93 -0.04
N ARG A 17 2.31 -22.62 -0.32
CA ARG A 17 1.27 -23.64 -0.48
C ARG A 17 1.52 -24.58 -1.66
N LEU A 18 2.16 -24.08 -2.72
CA LEU A 18 2.52 -24.88 -3.90
C LEU A 18 3.82 -25.70 -3.71
N GLY A 19 4.52 -25.57 -2.58
CA GLY A 19 5.83 -26.20 -2.38
C GLY A 19 6.95 -25.55 -3.21
N LEU A 20 6.72 -24.35 -3.75
CA LEU A 20 7.70 -23.58 -4.53
C LEU A 20 8.48 -22.58 -3.66
N PHE A 21 8.15 -22.48 -2.37
CA PHE A 21 8.81 -21.62 -1.41
C PHE A 21 8.80 -22.30 -0.03
N GLU A 22 9.98 -22.72 0.45
CA GLU A 22 10.09 -23.54 1.66
C GLU A 22 10.14 -22.73 2.96
N GLN A 23 10.51 -21.44 2.89
CA GLN A 23 10.65 -20.59 4.06
C GLN A 23 9.28 -20.06 4.51
N GLU A 24 9.23 -19.59 5.76
CA GLU A 24 8.03 -18.91 6.26
C GLU A 24 7.62 -17.77 5.31
N PRO A 25 6.34 -17.70 4.92
CA PRO A 25 5.87 -16.79 3.88
C PRO A 25 5.73 -15.34 4.37
N ILE A 26 6.74 -14.81 5.05
CA ILE A 26 6.78 -13.45 5.60
C ILE A 26 6.78 -12.41 4.46
N CYS A 27 6.06 -11.30 4.65
CA CYS A 27 5.92 -10.21 3.70
C CYS A 27 7.28 -9.60 3.34
N ARG A 28 7.58 -9.50 2.04
CA ARG A 28 8.78 -8.81 1.54
C ARG A 28 8.75 -7.30 1.79
N LYS A 29 7.58 -6.73 2.09
CA LYS A 29 7.40 -5.29 2.25
C LYS A 29 7.52 -4.88 3.72
N CYS A 30 6.62 -5.33 4.59
CA CYS A 30 6.69 -4.98 6.02
C CYS A 30 7.64 -5.86 6.82
N ARG A 31 7.94 -7.09 6.37
CA ARG A 31 8.75 -8.09 7.10
C ARG A 31 8.17 -8.55 8.46
N GLU A 32 6.90 -8.28 8.72
CA GLU A 32 6.25 -8.59 10.00
C GLU A 32 5.18 -9.68 9.86
N GLU A 33 4.35 -9.61 8.81
CA GLU A 33 3.17 -10.45 8.63
C GLU A 33 3.30 -11.40 7.43
N VAL A 34 2.38 -12.36 7.30
CA VAL A 34 2.35 -13.28 6.15
C VAL A 34 2.00 -12.56 4.84
N GLU A 35 2.83 -12.76 3.81
CA GLU A 35 2.63 -12.24 2.46
C GLU A 35 1.46 -12.92 1.74
N SER A 36 0.26 -12.42 1.99
CA SER A 36 -0.96 -12.82 1.29
C SER A 36 -1.50 -11.69 0.42
N ALA A 37 -2.37 -12.01 -0.54
CA ALA A 37 -3.09 -11.00 -1.31
C ALA A 37 -3.86 -10.04 -0.40
N HIS A 38 -4.54 -10.58 0.62
CA HIS A 38 -5.28 -9.81 1.60
C HIS A 38 -4.37 -8.80 2.31
N HIS A 39 -3.25 -9.28 2.86
CA HIS A 39 -2.29 -8.44 3.53
C HIS A 39 -1.77 -7.33 2.59
N ILE A 40 -1.36 -7.68 1.38
CA ILE A 40 -0.83 -6.71 0.42
C ILE A 40 -1.90 -5.69 0.00
N LEU A 41 -3.15 -6.10 -0.21
CA LEU A 41 -4.22 -5.23 -0.70
C LEU A 41 -4.82 -4.33 0.39
N TYR A 42 -4.83 -4.77 1.65
CA TYR A 42 -5.65 -4.14 2.67
C TYR A 42 -4.91 -3.75 3.95
N GLU A 43 -3.89 -4.52 4.36
CA GLU A 43 -3.35 -4.43 5.74
C GLU A 43 -1.90 -3.97 5.80
N CYS A 44 -1.11 -4.19 4.74
CA CYS A 44 0.33 -3.96 4.78
C CYS A 44 0.64 -2.47 4.96
N ASP A 45 1.16 -2.09 6.12
CA ASP A 45 1.50 -0.70 6.45
C ASP A 45 2.57 -0.12 5.53
N ALA A 46 3.55 -0.94 5.15
CA ALA A 46 4.58 -0.56 4.18
C ALA A 46 4.01 -0.16 2.79
N LEU A 47 2.76 -0.53 2.50
CA LEU A 47 2.08 -0.21 1.24
C LEU A 47 0.96 0.83 1.39
N ALA A 48 0.74 1.38 2.59
CA ALA A 48 -0.33 2.34 2.84
C ALA A 48 -0.22 3.58 1.95
N LEU A 49 0.99 4.15 1.80
CA LEU A 49 1.22 5.29 0.92
C LEU A 49 1.00 4.94 -0.56
N THR A 50 1.45 3.76 -0.98
CA THR A 50 1.25 3.27 -2.35
C THR A 50 -0.25 3.20 -2.67
N ARG A 51 -1.04 2.58 -1.78
CA ARG A 51 -2.51 2.50 -1.92
C ARG A 51 -3.16 3.86 -1.90
N LEU A 52 -2.74 4.79 -1.03
CA LEU A 52 -3.25 6.16 -1.05
C LEU A 52 -3.00 6.85 -2.40
N THR A 53 -1.79 6.74 -2.95
CA THR A 53 -1.43 7.43 -4.21
C THR A 53 -2.03 6.80 -5.48
N THR A 54 -2.39 5.51 -5.46
CA THR A 54 -2.94 4.83 -6.65
C THR A 54 -4.43 4.48 -6.54
N LEU A 55 -4.90 4.11 -5.35
CA LEU A 55 -6.27 3.69 -5.06
C LEU A 55 -7.07 4.76 -4.30
N GLY A 56 -6.41 5.81 -3.80
CA GLY A 56 -7.05 6.90 -3.06
C GLY A 56 -7.38 6.58 -1.60
N ASN A 57 -7.10 5.36 -1.12
CA ASN A 57 -7.37 4.92 0.25
C ASN A 57 -6.21 4.05 0.77
N PRO A 58 -5.58 4.38 1.91
CA PRO A 58 -4.49 3.59 2.48
C PRO A 58 -4.94 2.25 3.07
N TYR A 59 -6.20 2.12 3.49
CA TYR A 59 -6.78 0.90 4.08
C TYR A 59 -8.19 0.68 3.52
N PRO A 60 -8.32 0.26 2.25
CA PRO A 60 -9.62 -0.06 1.69
C PRO A 60 -10.22 -1.26 2.44
N LYS A 61 -11.50 -1.20 2.78
CA LYS A 61 -12.24 -2.37 3.30
C LYS A 61 -12.68 -3.29 2.16
N GLU A 62 -12.94 -2.69 1.01
CA GLU A 62 -13.32 -3.37 -0.22
C GLU A 62 -12.52 -2.76 -1.38
N LEU A 63 -12.12 -3.61 -2.32
CA LEU A 63 -11.56 -3.17 -3.60
C LEU A 63 -12.70 -2.75 -4.52
N HIS A 64 -13.04 -1.48 -4.51
CA HIS A 64 -13.88 -0.93 -5.58
C HIS A 64 -13.07 -0.95 -6.88
N LEU A 65 -13.53 -1.73 -7.86
CA LEU A 65 -12.91 -1.86 -9.18
C LEU A 65 -13.28 -0.68 -10.11
N ASN A 66 -13.58 0.48 -9.54
CA ASN A 66 -14.05 1.67 -10.23
C ASN A 66 -12.95 2.34 -11.09
N SER A 67 -11.67 1.99 -10.89
CA SER A 67 -10.58 2.38 -11.78
C SER A 67 -9.61 1.22 -12.01
N ILE A 68 -9.77 0.53 -13.15
CA ILE A 68 -8.81 -0.49 -13.62
C ILE A 68 -7.40 0.11 -13.73
N LYS A 69 -7.30 1.39 -14.11
CA LYS A 69 -6.02 2.11 -14.19
C LYS A 69 -5.35 2.19 -12.81
N GLY A 70 -6.08 2.62 -11.78
CA GLY A 70 -5.52 2.75 -10.42
C GLY A 70 -5.03 1.40 -9.87
N LEU A 71 -5.74 0.32 -10.16
CA LEU A 71 -5.33 -1.04 -9.79
C LEU A 71 -4.10 -1.51 -10.56
N SER A 72 -4.04 -1.22 -11.86
CA SER A 72 -2.86 -1.52 -12.68
C SER A 72 -1.64 -0.76 -12.15
N ASP A 73 -1.78 0.54 -11.89
CA ASP A 73 -0.72 1.39 -11.34
C ASP A 73 -0.25 0.87 -9.97
N TYR A 74 -1.18 0.45 -9.12
CA TYR A 74 -0.88 -0.17 -7.83
C TYR A 74 -0.06 -1.46 -7.99
N ILE A 75 -0.55 -2.41 -8.80
CA ILE A 75 0.09 -3.71 -9.02
C ILE A 75 1.49 -3.53 -9.61
N ASN A 76 1.65 -2.62 -10.57
CA ASN A 76 2.95 -2.32 -11.18
C ASN A 76 3.95 -1.78 -10.16
N LYS A 77 3.53 -0.86 -9.27
CA LYS A 77 4.39 -0.37 -8.19
C LYS A 77 4.77 -1.50 -7.24
N VAL A 78 3.79 -2.24 -6.70
CA VAL A 78 4.03 -3.32 -5.73
C VAL A 78 4.96 -4.40 -6.29
N GLY A 79 4.78 -4.75 -7.57
CA GLY A 79 5.54 -5.77 -8.28
C GLY A 79 6.94 -5.35 -8.75
N ASP A 80 7.26 -4.05 -8.80
CA ASP A 80 8.60 -3.60 -9.18
C ASP A 80 9.59 -3.83 -8.04
N SER A 81 10.50 -4.78 -8.20
CA SER A 81 11.58 -5.07 -7.25
C SER A 81 12.58 -3.92 -7.11
N ARG A 82 12.65 -2.97 -8.06
CA ARG A 82 13.63 -1.86 -8.08
C ARG A 82 13.18 -0.63 -7.30
N GLN A 83 11.89 -0.53 -6.94
CA GLN A 83 11.32 0.72 -6.44
C GLN A 83 11.38 0.89 -4.91
N TRP A 84 11.94 -0.09 -4.19
CA TRP A 84 11.83 -0.15 -2.72
C TRP A 84 13.16 0.10 -2.01
N ASN A 85 13.71 1.31 -2.21
CA ASN A 85 14.64 1.93 -1.28
C ASN A 85 13.83 2.88 -0.38
N LEU A 86 13.44 2.40 0.80
CA LEU A 86 12.83 3.22 1.87
C LEU A 86 13.72 4.42 2.27
N GLU A 87 15.02 4.31 1.98
CA GLU A 87 16.05 5.34 2.17
C GLU A 87 15.77 6.64 1.36
N LYS A 88 15.10 6.57 0.21
CA LYS A 88 14.75 7.77 -0.59
C LYS A 88 13.51 8.52 -0.09
N LEU A 89 12.75 7.94 0.83
CA LEU A 89 11.58 8.60 1.44
C LEU A 89 11.88 9.16 2.85
N GLY A 90 13.11 9.02 3.34
CA GLY A 90 13.54 9.59 4.63
C GLY A 90 12.81 8.99 5.84
N LEU A 91 12.33 7.75 5.74
CA LEU A 91 11.61 7.06 6.82
C LEU A 91 12.35 5.78 7.19
N GLU A 92 12.99 5.80 8.36
CA GLU A 92 13.83 4.71 8.84
C GLU A 92 13.03 3.44 9.15
N HIS A 93 13.71 2.30 9.03
CA HIS A 93 13.15 0.99 9.31
C HIS A 93 12.68 0.89 10.77
N GLY A 94 11.40 0.59 10.96
CA GLY A 94 10.82 0.37 12.29
C GLY A 94 10.12 1.59 12.91
N THR A 95 9.96 2.71 12.20
CA THR A 95 8.93 3.68 12.60
C THR A 95 7.57 3.02 12.43
N LYS A 96 7.00 2.59 13.56
CA LYS A 96 5.55 2.44 13.73
C LYS A 96 4.91 3.65 13.07
N TYR A 97 4.27 3.45 11.92
CA TYR A 97 3.45 4.50 11.36
C TYR A 97 2.33 4.73 12.37
N ASN A 98 2.47 5.77 13.19
CA ASN A 98 1.35 6.43 13.83
C ASN A 98 0.54 7.09 12.70
N ILE A 99 -0.10 6.27 11.86
CA ILE A 99 -1.23 6.73 11.08
C ILE A 99 -2.31 6.94 12.13
N CYS A 100 -2.42 8.21 12.51
CA CYS A 100 -3.34 8.73 13.50
C CYS A 100 -4.65 7.94 13.47
N LYS A 101 -4.95 7.23 14.56
CA LYS A 101 -6.30 6.73 14.89
C LYS A 101 -7.26 7.90 15.15
N GLY A 102 -7.30 8.91 14.27
CA GLY A 102 -7.97 10.18 14.52
C GLY A 102 -7.96 11.19 13.38
N ALA A 103 -7.72 10.79 12.13
CA ALA A 103 -7.93 11.69 11.00
C ALA A 103 -9.40 11.64 10.56
N THR A 104 -10.21 12.45 11.24
CA THR A 104 -11.55 12.85 10.79
C THR A 104 -11.53 13.29 9.33
N TYR A 105 -12.49 12.78 8.55
CA TYR A 105 -12.80 13.25 7.21
C TYR A 105 -12.98 14.78 7.22
N LEU A 106 -11.97 15.52 6.74
CA LEU A 106 -12.15 16.92 6.38
C LEU A 106 -12.41 17.00 4.88
N THR A 107 -13.70 17.01 4.57
CA THR A 107 -14.19 17.65 3.35
C THR A 107 -13.95 19.15 3.48
N SER A 108 -13.26 19.75 2.51
CA SER A 108 -13.29 21.20 2.31
C SER A 108 -12.86 21.45 0.87
N SER A 109 -13.78 21.56 -0.08
CA SER A 109 -14.50 22.80 -0.38
C SER A 109 -13.58 24.02 -0.41
N SER A 110 -13.26 24.41 -1.64
CA SER A 110 -12.76 25.71 -2.09
C SER A 110 -13.02 26.85 -1.12
N LYS A 111 -11.96 27.48 -0.58
CA LYS A 111 -11.99 28.86 -0.06
C LYS A 111 -10.62 29.53 -0.23
N LYS A 112 -10.55 30.44 -1.21
CA LYS A 112 -9.54 31.51 -1.37
C LYS A 112 -9.24 32.17 -0.03
N LYS A 113 -7.96 32.43 0.31
CA LYS A 113 -7.60 33.56 1.19
C LYS A 113 -6.24 34.18 0.85
N LYS A 114 -6.29 35.51 0.81
CA LYS A 114 -5.32 36.52 0.37
C LYS A 114 -3.98 36.45 1.14
N LYS A 115 -2.89 36.72 0.42
CA LYS A 115 -1.55 36.99 0.95
C LYS A 115 -1.53 38.43 1.49
N LYS A 116 -1.40 38.62 2.80
CA LYS A 116 -0.93 39.89 3.39
C LYS A 116 0.58 39.73 3.60
N LYS A 117 1.37 40.58 2.94
CA LYS A 117 2.80 40.72 3.16
C LYS A 117 2.96 41.92 4.09
N PHE A 118 3.62 41.72 5.22
CA PHE A 118 4.05 42.78 6.13
C PHE A 118 5.56 42.83 6.00
N ASP A 119 6.07 43.97 5.52
CA ASP A 119 7.38 44.57 5.80
C ASP A 119 7.27 46.05 5.39
#